data_AF-A0A948WS93-F1
#
_entry.id   AF-A0A948WS93-F1
#
_cell.length_a   1.000
_cell.length_b   1.000
_cell.length_c   1.000
_cell.angle_alpha   90.00
_cell.angle_beta   90.00
_cell.angle_gamma   90.00
#
_symmetry.space_group_name_H-M   'P 1'
#
loop_
_entity.id
_entity.type
_entity.pdbx_description
1 polymer ?
#
loop_
_entity_poly.entity_id
_entity_poly.type
_entity_poly.pdbx_seq_one_letter_code
_entity_poly.pdbx_strand_id
1 'polypeptide(L)'
;GVNGVEYFAHPWEVGPRKAKEMLFTGEWLTANEAMQWGMVNKVVPNDKLRDAALDMARTIAKRPSFALKLAKESVNQTLEAQGQWNALRTAFVHQHLAHSHNRVKYGMPVDPGPSNRKKD
;
A
#
# COMPACT_ATOMS: atom_id res chain seq x y z
N GLY A 1 16.50 -1.32 3.81
CA GLY A 1 16.42 -0.60 5.09
C GLY A 1 15.64 0.68 4.94
N VAL A 2 14.31 0.56 4.81
CA VAL A 2 13.31 1.64 4.77
C VAL A 2 11.96 1.03 5.18
N ASN A 3 10.99 1.81 5.66
CA ASN A 3 9.69 1.30 6.14
C ASN A 3 8.73 0.91 5.01
N GLY A 4 9.23 0.24 3.98
CA GLY A 4 8.49 -0.12 2.76
C GLY A 4 8.60 0.99 1.71
N VAL A 5 7.58 1.85 1.64
CA VAL A 5 7.46 2.98 0.71
C VAL A 5 6.79 4.19 1.39
N GLU A 6 6.83 5.34 0.73
CA GLU A 6 6.39 6.65 1.23
C GLU A 6 4.89 6.67 1.59
N TYR A 7 4.04 5.99 0.80
CA TYR A 7 2.62 5.82 1.09
C TYR A 7 2.39 4.50 1.82
N PHE A 8 2.36 4.57 3.15
CA PHE A 8 2.34 3.38 4.01
C PHE A 8 0.93 2.79 4.21
N ALA A 9 0.34 2.29 3.12
CA ALA A 9 -0.99 1.68 3.13
C ALA A 9 -1.01 0.21 3.58
N HIS A 10 0.13 -0.47 3.64
CA HIS A 10 0.23 -1.91 3.96
C HIS A 10 -0.68 -2.38 5.11
N PRO A 11 -0.67 -1.77 6.33
CA PRO A 11 -1.54 -2.23 7.40
C PRO A 11 -3.04 -1.95 7.18
N TRP A 12 -3.39 -0.99 6.30
CA TRP A 12 -4.76 -0.67 5.92
C TRP A 12 -5.32 -1.63 4.87
N GLU A 13 -4.44 -2.19 4.03
CA GLU A 13 -4.83 -3.10 2.94
C GLU A 13 -4.84 -4.58 3.36
N VAL A 14 -3.92 -5.00 4.23
CA VAL A 14 -3.76 -6.43 4.61
C VAL A 14 -3.71 -6.67 6.12
N GLY A 15 -3.97 -5.64 6.92
CA GLY A 15 -3.87 -5.72 8.38
C GLY A 15 -2.42 -5.78 8.90
N PRO A 16 -2.23 -5.63 10.23
CA PRO A 16 -0.91 -5.39 10.80
C PRO A 16 0.03 -6.61 10.79
N ARG A 17 -0.50 -7.83 10.80
CA ARG A 17 0.31 -9.07 10.82
C ARG A 17 0.91 -9.35 9.45
N LYS A 18 0.06 -9.40 8.42
CA LYS A 18 0.51 -9.66 7.04
C LYS A 18 1.39 -8.51 6.52
N ALA A 19 1.07 -7.26 6.86
CA ALA A 19 1.93 -6.13 6.51
C ALA A 19 3.37 -6.29 7.03
N LYS A 20 3.55 -6.72 8.29
CA LYS A 20 4.89 -6.95 8.86
C LYS A 20 5.59 -8.12 8.18
N GLU A 21 4.89 -9.22 7.94
CA GLU A 21 5.44 -10.36 7.20
C GLU A 21 5.99 -9.91 5.85
N MET A 22 5.18 -9.24 5.03
CA MET A 22 5.58 -8.70 3.72
C MET A 22 6.78 -7.76 3.82
N LEU A 23 6.78 -6.84 4.79
CA LEU A 23 7.85 -5.84 4.95
C LEU A 23 9.16 -6.44 5.47
N PHE A 24 9.10 -7.53 6.22
CA PHE A 24 10.27 -8.16 6.82
C PHE A 24 10.89 -9.22 5.91
N THR A 25 10.08 -9.96 5.15
CA THR A 25 10.56 -11.02 4.26
C THR A 25 10.80 -10.52 2.84
N GLY A 26 10.07 -9.48 2.41
CA GLY A 26 10.08 -9.03 1.02
C GLY A 26 9.41 -10.02 0.05
N GLU A 27 8.64 -10.99 0.56
CA GLU A 27 7.96 -11.98 -0.26
C GLU A 27 6.80 -11.39 -1.06
N TRP A 28 6.56 -11.99 -2.23
CA TRP A 28 5.47 -11.60 -3.12
C TRP A 28 4.13 -12.12 -2.62
N LEU A 29 3.09 -11.32 -2.83
CA LEU A 29 1.71 -11.72 -2.61
C LEU A 29 1.08 -12.11 -3.95
N THR A 30 0.45 -13.27 -4.03
CA THR A 30 -0.33 -13.64 -5.22
C THR A 30 -1.62 -12.82 -5.31
N ALA A 31 -2.21 -12.71 -6.51
CA ALA A 31 -3.46 -11.99 -6.70
C ALA A 31 -4.61 -12.55 -5.85
N ASN A 32 -4.66 -13.88 -5.67
CA ASN A 32 -5.70 -14.53 -4.87
C ASN A 32 -5.54 -14.26 -3.37
N GLU A 33 -4.31 -14.27 -2.85
CA GLU A 33 -4.08 -13.91 -1.45
C GLU A 33 -4.41 -12.43 -1.21
N ALA A 34 -4.00 -11.53 -2.10
CA ALA A 34 -4.35 -10.12 -2.02
C ALA A 34 -5.88 -9.91 -2.01
N MET A 35 -6.62 -10.74 -2.74
CA MET A 35 -8.08 -10.74 -2.71
C MET A 35 -8.67 -11.23 -1.39
N GLN A 36 -8.10 -12.29 -0.80
CA GLN A 36 -8.51 -12.81 0.51
C GLN A 36 -8.30 -11.78 1.63
N TRP A 37 -7.25 -10.97 1.55
CA TRP A 37 -6.97 -9.90 2.51
C TRP A 37 -7.83 -8.65 2.31
N GLY A 38 -8.49 -8.51 1.15
CA GLY A 38 -9.35 -7.37 0.83
C GLY A 38 -8.66 -6.24 0.04
N MET A 39 -7.34 -6.33 -0.18
CA MET A 39 -6.57 -5.38 -1.00
C MET A 39 -6.99 -5.41 -2.49
N VAL A 40 -7.39 -6.58 -2.98
CA VAL A 40 -7.88 -6.77 -4.36
C VAL A 40 -9.36 -7.13 -4.34
N ASN A 41 -10.20 -6.42 -5.09
CA ASN A 41 -11.64 -6.72 -5.11
C ASN A 41 -12.01 -7.95 -5.96
N LYS A 42 -11.26 -8.25 -7.03
CA LYS A 42 -11.55 -9.33 -7.97
C LYS A 42 -10.31 -9.80 -8.72
N VAL A 43 -10.14 -11.12 -8.84
CA VAL A 43 -9.10 -11.76 -9.69
C VAL A 43 -9.75 -12.33 -10.93
N VAL A 44 -9.13 -12.11 -12.10
CA VAL A 44 -9.59 -12.60 -13.41
C VAL A 44 -8.39 -13.07 -14.24
N PRO A 45 -8.59 -13.91 -15.28
CA PRO A 45 -7.56 -14.19 -16.26
C PRO A 45 -7.00 -12.89 -16.87
N ASN A 46 -5.69 -12.89 -17.16
CA ASN A 46 -4.99 -11.68 -17.61
C ASN A 46 -5.60 -11.10 -18.91
N ASP A 47 -5.94 -11.96 -19.86
CA ASP A 47 -6.59 -11.59 -21.13
C ASP A 47 -8.01 -11.01 -20.96
N LYS A 48 -8.61 -11.14 -19.76
CA LYS A 48 -9.93 -10.60 -19.40
C LYS A 48 -9.89 -9.38 -18.49
N LEU A 49 -8.70 -8.92 -18.07
CA LEU A 49 -8.56 -7.83 -17.11
C LEU A 49 -9.28 -6.55 -17.55
N ARG A 50 -9.06 -6.14 -18.80
CA ARG A 50 -9.63 -4.91 -19.35
C ARG A 50 -11.16 -4.96 -19.40
N ASP A 51 -11.71 -6.07 -19.89
CA ASP A 51 -13.15 -6.25 -20.04
C ASP A 51 -13.83 -6.26 -18.66
N ALA A 52 -13.28 -7.01 -17.71
CA ALA A 52 -13.79 -7.07 -16.34
C ALA A 52 -13.78 -5.70 -15.64
N ALA A 53 -12.72 -4.90 -15.83
CA ALA A 53 -12.64 -3.55 -15.28
C ALA A 53 -13.67 -2.61 -15.91
N LEU A 54 -13.84 -2.66 -17.24
CA LEU A 54 -14.83 -1.85 -17.95
C LEU A 54 -16.26 -2.23 -17.57
N ASP A 55 -16.55 -3.51 -17.36
CA ASP A 55 -17.87 -3.96 -16.94
C ASP A 55 -18.23 -3.48 -15.51
N MET A 56 -17.25 -3.48 -14.60
CA MET A 56 -17.41 -2.86 -13.28
C MET A 56 -17.66 -1.36 -13.42
N ALA A 57 -16.86 -0.65 -14.22
CA ALA A 57 -17.02 0.78 -14.45
C ALA A 57 -18.39 1.12 -15.07
N ARG A 58 -18.86 0.36 -16.06
CA ARG A 58 -20.20 0.49 -16.67
C ARG A 58 -21.31 0.26 -15.65
N THR A 59 -21.10 -0.65 -14.71
CA THR A 59 -22.05 -0.90 -13.62
C THR A 59 -22.12 0.28 -12.65
N ILE A 60 -20.97 0.85 -12.28
CA ILE A 60 -20.88 2.04 -11.42
C ILE A 60 -21.50 3.26 -12.12
N ALA A 61 -21.22 3.47 -13.40
CA ALA A 61 -21.69 4.61 -14.18
C ALA A 61 -23.22 4.71 -14.31
N LYS A 62 -23.95 3.61 -14.05
CA LYS A 62 -25.43 3.59 -14.01
C LYS A 62 -26.00 4.16 -12.71
N ARG A 63 -25.18 4.46 -11.69
CA ARG A 63 -25.63 4.95 -10.39
C ARG A 63 -25.64 6.48 -10.33
N PRO A 64 -26.51 7.12 -9.53
CA PRO A 64 -26.52 8.56 -9.36
C PRO A 64 -25.16 9.08 -8.87
N SER A 65 -24.57 10.03 -9.58
CA SER A 65 -23.21 10.54 -9.31
C SER A 65 -23.06 11.12 -7.91
N PHE A 66 -24.07 11.85 -7.44
CA PHE A 66 -24.08 12.43 -6.10
C PHE A 66 -24.11 11.36 -5.00
N ALA A 67 -24.93 10.31 -5.17
CA ALA A 67 -24.98 9.19 -4.23
C ALA A 67 -23.64 8.43 -4.17
N LEU A 68 -23.00 8.21 -5.32
CA LEU A 68 -21.67 7.60 -5.37
C LEU A 68 -20.62 8.45 -4.65
N LYS A 69 -20.66 9.77 -4.83
CA LYS A 69 -19.76 10.70 -4.13
C LYS A 69 -19.93 10.56 -2.61
N LEU A 70 -21.16 10.65 -2.12
CA LEU A 70 -21.43 10.56 -0.68
C LEU A 70 -21.02 9.20 -0.11
N ALA A 71 -21.28 8.09 -0.83
CA ALA A 71 -20.84 6.76 -0.39
C ALA A 71 -19.31 6.67 -0.27
N LYS A 72 -18.57 7.16 -1.26
CA LYS A 72 -17.10 7.20 -1.22
C LYS A 72 -16.61 8.09 -0.06
N GLU A 73 -17.24 9.25 0.12
CA GLU A 73 -16.88 10.19 1.19
C GLU A 73 -17.12 9.58 2.57
N SER A 74 -18.25 8.89 2.80
CA SER A 74 -18.52 8.20 4.06
C SER A 74 -17.48 7.13 4.41
N VAL A 75 -17.05 6.33 3.42
CA VAL A 75 -16.00 5.32 3.61
C VAL A 75 -14.66 5.99 3.92
N ASN A 76 -14.25 6.98 3.11
CA ASN A 76 -12.98 7.67 3.30
C ASN A 76 -12.92 8.43 4.63
N GLN A 77 -13.99 9.13 5.01
CA GLN A 77 -14.08 9.83 6.30
C GLN A 77 -14.02 8.85 7.48
N THR A 78 -14.56 7.64 7.33
CA THR A 78 -14.43 6.58 8.33
C THR A 78 -12.96 6.17 8.48
N LEU A 79 -12.21 5.99 7.39
CA LEU A 79 -10.78 5.67 7.43
C LEU A 79 -9.95 6.81 8.02
N GLU A 80 -10.27 8.06 7.68
CA GLU A 80 -9.65 9.25 8.28
C GLU A 80 -9.89 9.28 9.80
N ALA A 81 -11.13 9.05 10.25
CA ALA A 81 -11.50 8.99 11.66
C ALA A 81 -10.82 7.83 12.40
N GLN A 82 -10.59 6.70 11.73
CA GLN A 82 -9.79 5.58 12.25
C GLN A 82 -8.28 5.91 12.34
N GLY A 83 -7.85 7.06 11.81
CA GLY A 83 -6.49 7.57 11.94
C GLY A 83 -5.59 7.28 10.75
N GLN A 84 -6.13 6.90 9.59
CA GLN A 84 -5.34 6.57 8.40
C GLN A 84 -4.39 7.71 8.01
N TRP A 85 -4.89 8.95 8.00
CA TRP A 85 -4.08 10.10 7.64
C TRP A 85 -2.91 10.36 8.63
N ASN A 86 -3.18 10.26 9.92
CA ASN A 86 -2.17 10.43 10.97
C ASN A 86 -1.08 9.35 10.89
N ALA A 87 -1.49 8.11 10.62
CA ALA A 87 -0.58 6.98 10.44
C ALA A 87 0.32 7.18 9.19
N LEU A 88 -0.25 7.61 8.06
CA LEU A 88 0.49 7.89 6.83
C LEU A 88 1.54 8.99 7.02
N ARG A 89 1.17 10.10 7.68
CA ARG A 89 2.10 11.19 7.98
C ARG A 89 3.28 10.73 8.84
N THR A 90 2.99 9.91 9.86
CA THR A 90 4.02 9.36 10.75
C THR A 90 4.98 8.45 9.98
N ALA A 91 4.44 7.56 9.15
CA ALA A 91 5.25 6.67 8.33
C ALA A 91 6.13 7.41 7.31
N PHE A 92 5.63 8.51 6.73
CA PHE A 92 6.41 9.36 5.82
C PHE A 92 7.63 9.99 6.52
N VAL A 93 7.45 10.47 7.75
CA VAL A 93 8.56 11.01 8.58
C VAL A 93 9.58 9.92 8.88
N HIS A 94 9.14 8.71 9.25
CA HIS A 94 10.04 7.58 9.49
C HIS A 94 10.85 7.19 8.25
N GLN A 95 10.24 7.22 7.05
CA GLN A 95 10.94 6.96 5.78
C GLN A 95 12.07 7.95 5.56
N HIS A 96 11.81 9.24 5.77
CA HIS A 96 12.83 10.29 5.59
C HIS A 96 13.93 10.21 6.64
N LEU A 97 13.59 9.84 7.87
CA LEU A 97 14.57 9.61 8.92
C LEU A 97 15.47 8.42 8.56
N ALA A 98 14.91 7.32 8.05
CA ALA A 98 15.68 6.17 7.58
C ALA A 98 16.61 6.54 6.42
N HIS A 99 16.13 7.33 5.43
CA HIS A 99 16.98 7.82 4.35
C HIS A 99 18.13 8.71 4.86
N SER A 100 17.85 9.59 5.81
CA SER A 100 18.87 10.48 6.40
C SER A 100 19.92 9.66 7.17
N HIS A 101 19.48 8.68 7.94
CA HIS A 101 20.37 7.73 8.61
C HIS A 101 21.26 6.99 7.62
N ASN A 102 20.69 6.43 6.55
CA ASN A 102 21.45 5.72 5.52
C ASN A 102 22.45 6.63 4.80
N ARG A 103 22.12 7.90 4.55
CA ARG A 103 23.06 8.88 3.96
C ARG A 103 24.28 9.07 4.86
N VAL A 104 24.07 9.23 6.16
CA VAL A 104 25.16 9.38 7.12
C VAL A 104 26.01 8.11 7.19
N LYS A 105 25.37 6.94 7.24
CA LYS A 105 26.06 5.66 7.43
C LYS A 105 26.77 5.13 6.17
N TYR A 106 26.11 5.22 5.01
CA TYR A 106 26.55 4.57 3.77
C TYR A 106 26.87 5.56 2.64
N GLY A 107 26.66 6.87 2.84
CA GLY A 107 26.84 7.88 1.79
C GLY A 107 25.71 7.90 0.75
N MET A 108 24.62 7.15 0.96
CA MET A 108 23.49 7.03 0.04
C MET A 108 22.15 6.87 0.78
N PRO A 109 21.00 7.24 0.20
CA PRO A 109 19.72 7.24 0.91
C PRO A 109 19.15 5.85 1.21
N VAL A 110 19.64 4.80 0.55
CA VAL A 110 19.10 3.43 0.70
C VAL A 110 20.22 2.52 1.18
N ASP A 111 19.91 1.63 2.12
CA ASP A 111 20.84 0.58 2.53
C ASP A 111 21.31 -0.23 1.30
N PRO A 112 22.62 -0.30 1.02
CA PRO A 112 23.14 -0.94 -0.18
C PRO A 112 23.00 -2.48 -0.16
N GLY A 113 22.53 -3.05 0.94
CA GLY A 113 22.38 -4.49 1.11
C GLY A 113 23.69 -5.17 1.55
N PRO A 114 23.61 -6.43 2.00
CA PRO A 114 24.73 -7.11 2.64
C PRO A 114 25.98 -7.27 1.77
N SER A 115 25.84 -7.31 0.44
CA SER A 115 26.97 -7.44 -0.49
C SER A 115 27.78 -6.15 -0.68
N ASN A 116 27.19 -4.98 -0.40
CA ASN A 116 27.76 -3.67 -0.73
C ASN A 116 27.94 -2.76 0.50
N ARG A 117 27.73 -3.27 1.72
CA ARG A 117 28.15 -2.57 2.94
C ARG A 117 29.67 -2.62 3.02
N LYS A 118 30.33 -1.47 3.21
CA LYS A 118 31.76 -1.46 3.56
C LYS A 118 31.94 -2.32 4.81
N LYS A 119 32.90 -3.25 4.80
CA LYS A 119 33.27 -3.99 6.00
C LYS A 119 33.79 -2.96 7.00
N ASP A 120 33.06 -2.78 8.09
CA ASP A 120 33.51 -2.01 9.25
C ASP A 120 34.76 -2.68 9.85
#